data_AF-A0A336MWM9-F1
#
_entry.id   AF-A0A336MWM9-F1
#
_cell.length_a   1.000
_cell.length_b   1.000
_cell.length_c   1.000
_cell.angle_alpha   90.00
_cell.angle_beta   90.00
_cell.angle_gamma   90.00
#
_symmetry.space_group_name_H-M   'P 1'
#
loop_
_entity.id
_entity.type
_entity.pdbx_description
1 polymer ?
#
loop_
_entity_poly.entity_id
_entity_poly.type
_entity_poly.pdbx_seq_one_letter_code
_entity_poly.pdbx_strand_id
1 'polypeptide(L)'
;FIFVHLQPRNKEQEKEVLNWIFEVLGEPVPAGEYEDILKNGVVLCKLINKIAPGSVKKIQEKGTNFQLMENIQRFQAAVKKYGVPQEEIFQTADLFERRNIPQVTLSLYALGRITQLHPEYTGPGLGPKMAEKNERQFTEEQLRASEGVLNLQMGYNKGASQAGHGGFANTRHM
;
A
#
# COMPACT_ATOMS: atom_id res chain seq x y z
N PHE A 1 -1.78 -12.62 -28.24
CA PHE A 1 -2.74 -11.55 -27.86
C PHE A 1 -3.04 -11.70 -26.39
N ILE A 2 -2.35 -10.94 -25.54
CA ILE A 2 -2.63 -10.94 -24.10
C ILE A 2 -3.90 -10.13 -23.90
N PHE A 3 -4.98 -10.77 -23.48
CA PHE A 3 -6.12 -10.07 -22.92
C PHE A 3 -5.61 -9.30 -21.70
N VAL A 4 -5.40 -8.00 -21.85
CA VAL A 4 -5.22 -7.12 -20.69
C VAL A 4 -6.58 -7.13 -19.99
N HIS A 5 -6.69 -7.92 -18.93
CA HIS A 5 -7.87 -7.94 -18.07
C HIS A 5 -7.93 -6.56 -17.41
N LEU A 6 -8.72 -5.67 -17.99
CA LEU A 6 -9.06 -4.38 -17.39
C LEU A 6 -9.64 -4.69 -16.01
N GLN A 7 -8.90 -4.34 -14.96
CA GLN A 7 -9.37 -4.52 -13.59
C GLN A 7 -10.70 -3.77 -13.42
N PRO A 8 -11.69 -4.34 -12.75
CA PRO A 8 -12.93 -3.62 -12.50
C PRO A 8 -12.67 -2.39 -11.64
N ARG A 9 -13.49 -1.35 -11.81
CA ARG A 9 -13.43 -0.16 -10.95
C ARG A 9 -13.73 -0.54 -9.51
N ASN A 10 -12.96 0.03 -8.58
CA ASN A 10 -13.20 -0.09 -7.14
C ASN A 10 -13.50 1.30 -6.55
N LYS A 11 -14.77 1.53 -6.19
CA LYS A 11 -15.24 2.82 -5.68
C LYS A 11 -14.64 3.21 -4.32
N GLU A 12 -14.26 2.23 -3.49
CA GLU A 12 -13.59 2.50 -2.21
C GLU A 12 -12.19 3.03 -2.45
N GLN A 13 -11.44 2.40 -3.37
CA GLN A 13 -10.10 2.86 -3.76
C GLN A 13 -10.13 4.24 -4.43
N GLU A 14 -11.11 4.50 -5.30
CA GLU A 14 -11.31 5.83 -5.90
C GLU A 14 -11.53 6.90 -4.82
N LYS A 15 -12.37 6.60 -3.82
CA LYS A 15 -12.64 7.51 -2.69
C LYS A 15 -11.40 7.72 -1.81
N GLU A 16 -10.67 6.64 -1.51
CA GLU A 16 -9.42 6.70 -0.74
C GLU A 16 -8.39 7.60 -1.44
N VAL A 17 -8.23 7.44 -2.76
CA VAL A 17 -7.33 8.29 -3.56
C VAL A 17 -7.76 9.75 -3.51
N LEU A 18 -9.05 10.06 -3.68
CA LEU A 18 -9.50 11.46 -3.56
C LEU A 18 -9.22 12.02 -2.17
N ASN A 19 -9.56 11.29 -1.11
CA ASN A 19 -9.32 11.75 0.25
C ASN A 19 -7.84 12.09 0.45
N TRP A 20 -6.94 11.20 0.02
CA TRP A 20 -5.50 11.44 0.09
C TRP A 20 -5.07 12.68 -0.71
N ILE A 21 -5.52 12.81 -1.96
CA ILE A 21 -5.18 13.97 -2.81
C ILE A 21 -5.54 15.27 -2.10
N PHE A 22 -6.77 15.35 -1.58
CA PHE A 22 -7.30 16.56 -0.98
C PHE A 22 -6.73 16.82 0.42
N GLU A 23 -6.34 15.78 1.17
CA GLU A 23 -5.56 15.89 2.40
C GLU A 23 -4.17 16.47 2.14
N VAL A 24 -3.47 16.00 1.08
CA VAL A 24 -2.18 16.58 0.65
C VAL A 24 -2.33 18.05 0.28
N LEU A 25 -3.41 18.40 -0.44
CA LEU A 25 -3.69 19.78 -0.85
C LEU A 25 -4.13 20.68 0.33
N GLY A 26 -4.68 20.10 1.40
CA GLY A 26 -5.29 20.84 2.49
C GLY A 26 -6.64 21.46 2.12
N GLU A 27 -7.34 20.87 1.15
CA GLU A 27 -8.63 21.33 0.62
C GLU A 27 -9.72 20.27 0.91
N PRO A 28 -11.01 20.64 1.02
CA PRO A 28 -12.07 19.64 1.15
C PRO A 28 -12.28 18.89 -0.17
N VAL A 29 -12.65 17.61 -0.09
CA VAL A 29 -13.00 16.80 -1.27
C VAL A 29 -14.26 17.41 -1.94
N PRO A 30 -14.20 17.81 -3.22
CA PRO A 30 -15.33 18.38 -3.92
C PRO A 30 -16.40 17.33 -4.20
N ALA A 31 -17.65 17.79 -4.33
CA ALA A 31 -18.74 16.94 -4.75
C ALA A 31 -18.61 16.58 -6.25
N GLY A 32 -18.67 15.30 -6.57
CA GLY A 32 -18.62 14.81 -7.96
C GLY A 32 -18.08 13.39 -8.06
N GLU A 33 -18.12 12.85 -9.28
CA GLU A 33 -17.51 11.57 -9.59
C GLU A 33 -15.99 11.69 -9.68
N TYR A 34 -15.30 10.62 -9.30
CA TYR A 34 -13.83 10.51 -9.29
C TYR A 34 -13.18 11.01 -10.58
N GLU A 35 -13.64 10.50 -11.71
CA GLU A 35 -13.09 10.85 -13.01
C GLU A 35 -13.33 12.32 -13.38
N ASP A 36 -14.44 12.92 -12.94
CA ASP A 36 -14.82 14.29 -13.29
C ASP A 36 -14.02 15.32 -12.49
N ILE A 37 -13.75 15.02 -11.23
CA ILE A 37 -12.90 15.85 -10.36
C ILE A 37 -11.47 15.93 -10.93
N LEU A 38 -10.96 14.82 -11.48
CA LEU A 38 -9.59 14.72 -11.98
C LEU A 38 -9.46 15.08 -13.48
N LYS A 39 -10.57 15.06 -14.24
CA LYS A 39 -10.60 15.07 -15.71
C LYS A 39 -9.78 16.17 -16.38
N ASN A 40 -9.78 17.37 -15.81
CA ASN A 40 -9.13 18.54 -16.42
C ASN A 40 -7.62 18.63 -16.10
N GLY A 41 -7.09 17.70 -15.29
CA GLY A 41 -5.69 17.64 -14.89
C GLY A 41 -5.24 18.73 -13.92
N VAL A 42 -6.11 19.67 -13.52
CA VAL A 42 -5.75 20.78 -12.62
C VAL A 42 -5.40 20.25 -11.23
N VAL A 43 -6.27 19.42 -10.66
CA VAL A 43 -6.06 18.78 -9.35
C VAL A 43 -4.77 17.96 -9.33
N LEU A 44 -4.52 17.21 -10.40
CA LEU A 44 -3.31 16.40 -10.55
C LEU A 44 -2.04 17.25 -10.58
N CYS A 45 -2.03 18.34 -11.35
CA CYS A 45 -0.90 19.27 -11.38
C CYS A 45 -0.68 19.97 -10.04
N LYS A 46 -1.74 20.36 -9.33
CA LYS A 46 -1.65 20.93 -7.98
C LYS A 46 -1.05 19.93 -7.00
N LEU A 47 -1.50 18.68 -7.05
CA LEU A 47 -1.01 17.59 -6.20
C LEU A 47 0.50 17.40 -6.35
N ILE A 48 1.00 17.21 -7.57
CA ILE A 48 2.43 16.99 -7.77
C ILE A 48 3.27 18.23 -7.43
N ASN A 49 2.73 19.45 -7.61
CA ASN A 49 3.40 20.66 -7.15
C ASN A 49 3.46 20.79 -5.62
N LYS A 50 2.48 20.22 -4.91
CA LYS A 50 2.47 20.19 -3.44
C LYS A 50 3.47 19.17 -2.91
N ILE A 51 3.58 18.01 -3.58
CA ILE A 51 4.55 16.95 -3.26
C ILE A 51 5.97 17.37 -3.60
N ALA A 52 6.17 17.89 -4.81
CA ALA A 52 7.46 18.30 -5.36
C ALA A 52 7.34 19.71 -5.99
N PRO A 53 7.66 20.77 -5.23
CA PRO A 53 7.50 22.15 -5.67
C PRO A 53 8.17 22.45 -7.02
N GLY A 54 7.44 23.15 -7.90
CA GLY A 54 7.95 23.57 -9.21
C GLY A 54 7.91 22.50 -10.31
N SER A 55 7.30 21.34 -10.05
CA SER A 55 7.15 20.24 -11.01
C SER A 55 6.38 20.63 -12.27
N VAL A 56 5.29 21.37 -12.12
CA VAL A 56 4.45 21.88 -13.22
C VAL A 56 4.35 23.40 -13.13
N LYS A 57 4.95 24.09 -14.11
CA LYS A 57 5.01 25.56 -14.13
C LYS A 57 3.70 26.24 -14.57
N LYS A 58 2.96 25.60 -15.47
CA LYS A 58 1.75 26.16 -16.09
C LYS A 58 0.59 25.18 -15.97
N ILE A 59 -0.49 25.64 -15.35
CA ILE A 59 -1.73 24.89 -15.17
C ILE A 59 -2.86 25.67 -15.85
N GLN A 60 -3.58 25.01 -16.76
CA GLN A 60 -4.72 25.58 -17.47
C GLN A 60 -5.99 25.28 -16.69
N GLU A 61 -6.55 26.26 -15.97
CA GLU A 61 -7.77 26.03 -15.19
C GLU A 61 -9.02 25.89 -16.06
N LYS A 62 -9.03 26.56 -17.21
CA LYS A 62 -10.10 26.57 -18.21
C LYS A 62 -9.48 26.62 -19.60
N GLY A 63 -10.20 26.14 -20.60
CA GLY A 63 -9.71 26.17 -21.98
C GLY A 63 -10.35 25.11 -22.85
N THR A 64 -9.78 24.92 -24.04
CA THR A 64 -10.17 23.84 -24.95
C THR A 64 -9.80 22.48 -24.38
N ASN A 65 -10.44 21.41 -24.86
CA ASN A 65 -10.10 20.04 -24.44
C ASN A 65 -8.60 19.73 -24.60
N PHE A 66 -7.98 20.23 -25.67
CA PHE A 66 -6.54 20.08 -25.90
C PHE A 66 -5.71 20.72 -24.77
N GLN A 67 -6.06 21.94 -24.34
CA GLN A 67 -5.36 22.62 -23.25
C GLN A 67 -5.51 21.90 -21.91
N LEU A 68 -6.65 21.27 -21.66
CA LEU A 68 -6.88 20.47 -20.45
C LEU A 68 -6.12 19.13 -20.49
N MET A 69 -6.06 18.49 -21.66
CA MET A 69 -5.22 17.30 -21.88
C MET A 69 -3.73 17.60 -21.66
N GLU A 70 -3.25 18.80 -22.01
CA GLU A 70 -1.87 19.21 -21.71
C GLU A 70 -1.56 19.23 -20.20
N ASN A 71 -2.54 19.54 -19.33
CA ASN A 71 -2.32 19.47 -17.89
C ASN A 71 -2.02 18.02 -17.46
N ILE A 72 -2.80 17.06 -17.97
CA ILE A 72 -2.59 15.63 -17.70
C ILE A 72 -1.19 15.21 -18.16
N GLN A 73 -0.76 15.65 -19.35
CA GLN A 73 0.57 15.35 -19.88
C GLN A 73 1.70 15.96 -19.03
N ARG A 74 1.51 17.19 -18.52
CA ARG A 74 2.46 17.82 -17.60
C ARG A 74 2.55 17.06 -16.27
N PHE A 75 1.42 16.59 -15.74
CA PHE A 75 1.40 15.73 -14.57
C PHE A 75 2.14 14.41 -14.81
N GLN A 76 1.87 13.71 -15.93
CA GLN A 76 2.55 12.47 -16.30
C GLN A 76 4.08 12.66 -16.37
N ALA A 77 4.54 13.73 -17.01
CA ALA A 77 5.96 14.05 -17.08
C ALA A 77 6.56 14.34 -15.69
N ALA A 78 5.83 15.03 -14.82
CA ALA A 78 6.25 15.34 -13.46
C ALA A 78 6.36 14.08 -12.58
N VAL A 79 5.36 13.21 -12.58
CA VAL A 79 5.41 11.98 -11.75
C VAL A 79 6.44 10.98 -12.25
N LYS A 80 6.68 10.93 -13.57
CA LYS A 80 7.80 10.17 -14.15
C LYS A 80 9.13 10.66 -13.59
N LYS A 81 9.35 11.98 -13.58
CA LYS A 81 10.56 12.59 -13.03
C LYS A 81 10.67 12.39 -11.52
N TYR A 82 9.56 12.37 -10.82
CA TYR A 82 9.50 12.13 -9.38
C TYR A 82 9.88 10.68 -9.01
N GLY A 83 9.69 9.72 -9.91
CA GLY A 83 10.14 8.34 -9.74
C GLY A 83 9.08 7.27 -9.96
N VAL A 84 7.87 7.65 -10.39
CA VAL A 84 6.83 6.67 -10.75
C VAL A 84 7.25 5.91 -12.02
N PRO A 85 7.26 4.56 -12.01
CA PRO A 85 7.62 3.76 -13.17
C PRO A 85 6.71 4.03 -14.38
N GLN A 86 7.28 4.05 -15.58
CA GLN A 86 6.58 4.46 -16.81
C GLN A 86 5.36 3.57 -17.11
N GLU A 87 5.45 2.30 -16.78
CA GLU A 87 4.41 1.27 -16.92
C GLU A 87 3.23 1.47 -15.96
N GLU A 88 3.44 2.17 -14.84
CA GLU A 88 2.38 2.51 -13.88
C GLU A 88 1.74 3.87 -14.20
N ILE A 89 2.29 4.66 -15.14
CA ILE A 89 1.75 5.96 -15.53
C ILE A 89 0.59 5.78 -16.52
N PHE A 90 -0.60 6.21 -16.12
CA PHE A 90 -1.79 6.18 -16.98
C PHE A 90 -1.64 7.09 -18.21
N GLN A 91 -2.37 6.79 -19.28
CA GLN A 91 -2.41 7.55 -20.52
C GLN A 91 -3.49 8.63 -20.48
N THR A 92 -3.35 9.71 -21.26
CA THR A 92 -4.32 10.82 -21.23
C THR A 92 -5.76 10.37 -21.52
N ALA A 93 -5.93 9.43 -22.45
CA ALA A 93 -7.24 8.87 -22.81
C ALA A 93 -7.86 8.03 -21.67
N ASP A 94 -7.04 7.44 -20.79
CA ASP A 94 -7.53 6.63 -19.66
C ASP A 94 -8.42 7.46 -18.74
N LEU A 95 -8.03 8.71 -18.49
CA LEU A 95 -8.76 9.68 -17.68
C LEU A 95 -9.73 10.53 -18.50
N PHE A 96 -9.22 11.22 -19.53
CA PHE A 96 -9.99 12.26 -20.22
C PHE A 96 -11.19 11.67 -21.01
N GLU A 97 -10.99 10.52 -21.63
CA GLU A 97 -12.02 9.76 -22.35
C GLU A 97 -12.59 8.62 -21.52
N ARG A 98 -12.15 8.48 -20.26
CA ARG A 98 -12.55 7.44 -19.30
C ARG A 98 -12.33 6.01 -19.84
N ARG A 99 -11.29 5.81 -20.66
CA ARG A 99 -11.00 4.51 -21.29
C ARG A 99 -10.55 3.46 -20.28
N ASN A 100 -9.88 3.88 -19.20
CA ASN A 100 -9.31 2.98 -18.20
C ASN A 100 -9.10 3.71 -16.85
N ILE A 101 -10.19 4.08 -16.18
CA ILE A 101 -10.16 4.69 -14.85
C ILE A 101 -9.36 3.86 -13.81
N PRO A 102 -9.45 2.52 -13.78
CA PRO A 102 -8.62 1.69 -12.88
C PRO A 102 -7.11 1.96 -13.02
N GLN A 103 -6.60 2.19 -14.23
CA GLN A 103 -5.19 2.54 -14.43
C GLN A 103 -4.84 3.90 -13.84
N VAL A 104 -5.76 4.87 -13.88
CA VAL A 104 -5.57 6.19 -13.22
C VAL A 104 -5.43 6.00 -11.72
N THR A 105 -6.30 5.20 -11.11
CA THR A 105 -6.25 4.87 -9.68
C THR A 105 -4.93 4.17 -9.32
N LEU A 106 -4.53 3.15 -10.09
CA LEU A 106 -3.26 2.44 -9.88
C LEU A 106 -2.05 3.38 -9.95
N SER A 107 -2.02 4.29 -10.93
CA SER A 107 -0.96 5.27 -11.07
C SER A 107 -0.85 6.22 -9.88
N LEU A 108 -1.98 6.60 -9.27
CA LEU A 108 -2.01 7.46 -8.09
C LEU A 108 -1.56 6.71 -6.82
N TYR A 109 -1.89 5.42 -6.69
CA TYR A 109 -1.28 4.56 -5.67
C TYR A 109 0.23 4.44 -5.85
N ALA A 110 0.70 4.29 -7.09
CA ALA A 110 2.13 4.26 -7.39
C ALA A 110 2.80 5.56 -6.92
N LEU A 111 2.21 6.73 -7.23
CA LEU A 111 2.70 8.01 -6.73
C LEU A 111 2.74 8.05 -5.20
N GLY A 112 1.65 7.69 -4.52
CA GLY A 112 1.59 7.69 -3.05
C GLY A 112 2.57 6.70 -2.38
N ARG A 113 2.90 5.60 -3.04
CA ARG A 113 3.97 4.68 -2.61
C ARG A 113 5.34 5.31 -2.81
N ILE A 114 5.59 5.94 -3.96
CA ILE A 114 6.87 6.61 -4.23
C ILE A 114 7.10 7.76 -3.26
N THR A 115 6.09 8.56 -2.90
CA THR A 115 6.27 9.65 -1.92
C THR A 115 6.81 9.16 -0.57
N GLN A 116 6.46 7.96 -0.13
CA GLN A 116 6.96 7.37 1.12
C GLN A 116 8.45 6.98 1.07
N LEU A 117 9.05 6.92 -0.12
CA LEU A 117 10.49 6.65 -0.30
C LEU A 117 11.33 7.94 -0.27
N HIS A 118 10.70 9.11 -0.32
CA HIS A 118 11.35 10.41 -0.34
C HIS A 118 11.39 11.01 1.08
N PRO A 119 12.56 11.10 1.74
CA PRO A 119 12.66 11.60 3.12
C PRO A 119 12.17 13.04 3.31
N GLU A 120 12.21 13.85 2.24
CA GLU A 120 11.73 15.23 2.23
C GLU A 120 10.20 15.34 2.25
N TYR A 121 9.48 14.25 1.94
CA TYR A 121 8.02 14.24 1.94
C TYR A 121 7.49 13.88 3.33
N THR A 122 6.75 14.81 3.93
CA THR A 122 6.14 14.67 5.28
C THR A 122 4.62 14.70 5.25
N GLY A 123 4.02 14.55 4.07
CA GLY A 123 2.57 14.54 3.89
C GLY A 123 1.92 13.19 4.24
N PRO A 124 0.57 13.11 4.13
CA PRO A 124 -0.15 11.88 4.38
C PRO A 124 0.22 10.77 3.38
N GLY A 125 0.21 9.52 3.84
CA GLY A 125 0.41 8.36 2.98
C GLY A 125 -0.90 7.90 2.31
N LEU A 126 -0.78 7.21 1.18
CA LEU A 126 -1.89 6.53 0.49
C LEU A 126 -1.71 5.02 0.60
N GLY A 127 -2.79 4.29 0.94
CA GLY A 127 -2.76 2.84 1.15
C GLY A 127 -2.49 2.44 2.61
N PRO A 128 -2.32 1.13 2.87
CA PRO A 128 -2.14 0.62 4.23
C PRO A 128 -0.90 1.28 4.85
N LYS A 129 -1.09 1.88 6.04
CA LYS A 129 0.01 2.42 6.84
C LYS A 129 1.08 1.34 6.95
N MET A 130 2.25 1.57 6.34
CA MET A 130 3.41 0.74 6.64
C MET A 130 3.58 0.79 8.15
N ALA A 131 3.40 -0.34 8.82
CA ALA A 131 3.48 -0.39 10.26
C ALA A 131 4.86 0.15 10.66
N GLU A 132 4.89 1.26 11.39
CA GLU A 132 6.09 1.64 12.12
C GLU A 132 6.55 0.41 12.89
N LYS A 133 7.82 0.06 12.75
CA LYS A 133 8.44 -1.01 13.52
C LYS A 133 8.24 -0.66 14.99
N ASN A 134 7.20 -1.21 15.61
CA ASN A 134 6.98 -1.12 17.04
C ASN A 134 8.05 -2.01 17.67
N GLU A 135 9.23 -1.44 17.89
CA GLU A 135 10.27 -2.06 18.70
C GLU A 135 9.71 -2.14 20.11
N ARG A 136 9.00 -3.25 20.38
CA ARG A 136 8.63 -3.63 21.72
C ARG A 136 9.93 -3.86 22.48
N GLN A 137 10.37 -2.85 23.20
CA GLN A 137 11.33 -3.04 24.28
C GLN A 137 10.61 -3.87 25.34
N PHE A 138 10.72 -5.19 25.21
CA PHE A 138 10.35 -6.08 26.30
C PHE A 138 11.29 -5.74 27.46
N THR A 139 10.73 -5.30 28.58
CA THR A 139 11.50 -5.12 29.80
C THR A 139 12.05 -6.49 30.22
N GLU A 140 13.21 -6.52 30.89
CA GLU A 140 13.86 -7.77 31.30
C GLU A 140 12.93 -8.66 32.16
N GLU A 141 12.02 -8.04 32.92
CA GLU A 141 10.98 -8.71 33.70
C GLU A 141 9.95 -9.45 32.84
N GLN A 142 9.61 -8.90 31.66
CA GLN A 142 8.67 -9.52 30.72
C GLN A 142 9.29 -10.75 30.01
N LEU A 143 10.60 -10.74 29.78
CA LEU A 143 11.37 -11.88 29.28
C LEU A 143 11.51 -12.97 30.34
N ARG A 144 11.78 -12.59 31.61
CA ARG A 144 11.90 -13.53 32.73
C ARG A 144 10.57 -14.21 33.09
N ALA A 145 9.44 -13.50 32.97
CA ALA A 145 8.11 -14.08 33.16
C ALA A 145 7.74 -15.16 32.11
N SER A 146 8.41 -15.16 30.94
CA SER A 146 8.21 -16.17 29.90
C SER A 146 8.95 -17.48 30.17
N GLU A 147 10.03 -17.45 30.96
CA GLU A 147 10.77 -18.66 31.36
C GLU A 147 9.97 -19.58 32.30
N GLY A 148 8.90 -19.05 32.94
CA GLY A 148 8.05 -19.81 33.86
C GLY A 148 6.93 -20.62 33.21
N VAL A 149 6.68 -20.46 31.90
CA VAL A 149 5.61 -21.19 31.20
C VAL A 149 6.15 -22.53 30.69
N LEU A 150 6.25 -23.48 31.62
CA LEU A 150 6.51 -24.89 31.36
C LEU A 150 5.36 -25.47 30.52
N ASN A 151 5.59 -25.69 29.23
CA ASN A 151 4.72 -26.55 28.43
C ASN A 151 4.81 -27.99 28.98
N LEU A 152 3.66 -28.49 29.41
CA LEU A 152 3.39 -29.78 30.06
C LEU A 152 3.59 -31.01 29.14
N GLN A 153 4.65 -31.03 28.33
CA GLN A 153 4.96 -32.16 27.46
C GLN A 153 6.43 -32.26 27.04
N MET A 154 7.37 -32.04 27.97
CA MET A 154 8.76 -32.47 27.80
C MET A 154 8.87 -33.95 28.21
N GLY A 155 8.50 -34.84 27.30
CA GLY A 155 8.78 -36.27 27.41
C GLY A 155 10.30 -36.50 27.42
N TYR A 156 10.84 -36.93 28.55
CA TYR A 156 12.23 -37.32 28.71
C TYR A 156 12.41 -38.77 28.24
N ASN A 157 12.76 -38.98 26.97
CA ASN A 157 13.10 -40.30 26.42
C ASN A 157 14.59 -40.63 26.58
N LYS A 158 15.09 -40.59 27.82
CA LYS A 158 16.40 -41.11 28.19
C LYS A 158 16.23 -42.16 29.30
N GLY A 159 15.94 -43.40 28.92
CA GLY A 159 15.93 -44.52 29.87
C GLY A 159 14.94 -45.66 29.65
N ALA A 160 14.26 -45.77 28.50
CA ALA A 160 13.51 -46.99 28.18
C ALA A 160 14.46 -48.13 27.75
N SER A 161 15.33 -48.58 28.66
CA SER A 161 15.95 -49.90 28.56
C SER A 161 14.94 -50.91 29.11
N GLN A 162 14.21 -51.58 28.21
CA GLN A 162 13.45 -52.77 28.57
C GLN A 162 14.44 -53.88 28.89
N ALA A 163 14.85 -53.97 30.15
CA ALA A 163 15.66 -55.06 30.67
C ALA A 163 14.96 -55.67 31.90
N GLY A 164 14.50 -56.91 31.74
CA GLY A 164 14.38 -57.90 32.79
C GLY A 164 13.50 -57.57 34.00
N HIS A 165 12.19 -57.83 33.90
CA HIS A 165 11.46 -58.32 35.07
C HIS A 165 11.62 -59.84 35.15
N GLY A 166 12.69 -60.26 35.82
CA GLY A 166 12.86 -61.64 36.25
C GLY A 166 12.15 -61.89 37.57
N GLY A 167 11.14 -62.77 37.53
CA GLY A 167 10.97 -63.90 38.44
C GLY A 167 10.50 -63.67 39.88
N PHE A 168 9.30 -64.15 40.20
CA PHE A 168 8.97 -64.93 41.41
C PHE A 168 7.76 -65.83 41.07
N ALA A 169 8.00 -67.11 40.72
CA ALA A 169 7.98 -68.26 41.63
C ALA A 169 6.56 -68.66 42.08
N ASN A 170 5.99 -69.70 41.47
CA ASN A 170 5.94 -71.05 42.06
C ASN A 170 4.89 -71.95 41.39
N THR A 171 5.40 -73.13 41.02
CA THR A 171 4.81 -74.37 40.55
C THR A 171 3.57 -74.82 41.37
N ARG A 172 2.61 -75.54 40.75
CA ARG A 172 2.30 -76.97 41.05
C ARG A 172 0.97 -77.51 40.44
N HIS A 173 1.10 -78.70 39.82
CA HIS A 173 0.18 -79.87 39.80
C HIS A 173 -1.07 -79.75 38.89
N MET A 174 -1.53 -80.79 38.17
CA MET A 174 -1.16 -82.20 37.97
C MET A 174 -1.34 -82.53 36.48
#